data_AF-A0AAE2Y1F1-F1
#
_entry.id   AF-A0AAE2Y1F1-F1
#
_cell.length_a   1.000
_cell.length_b   1.000
_cell.length_c   1.000
_cell.angle_alpha   90.00
_cell.angle_beta   90.00
_cell.angle_gamma   90.00
#
_symmetry.space_group_name_H-M   'P 1'
#
loop_
_entity.id
_entity.type
_entity.pdbx_description
1 polymer ?
#
loop_
_entity_poly.entity_id
_entity_poly.type
_entity_poly.pdbx_seq_one_letter_code
_entity_poly.pdbx_strand_id
1 'polypeptide(L)'
;MGFNLYVAPFGPSVAAFLLTYIYESTEGVKKFLIKGFDPRIGKIWYIPTILLWLVIAGLSFLGASSSEGTPPKLTILFQPWLIIWNFVYIFFLGGPLQEEFGWRGYALTRLQARYSALVSSVVLGVIWAIWHLPLNLMHLAGPQYQTGILWLSSTVILFVFVSILFTWIYNNTGGSILATLIFHTMLNLSTYVIFPVFETKTGPAYYFFSIIIFAIIILAIFGTKRMVRDKKQNRRSF
;
A
#
# COMPACT_ATOMS: atom_id res chain seq x y z
N MET A 1 -20.55 -6.59 19.37
CA MET A 1 -20.19 -5.32 18.71
C MET A 1 -19.03 -5.63 17.76
N GLY A 2 -19.29 -5.96 16.50
CA GLY A 2 -18.27 -6.62 15.65
C GLY A 2 -18.52 -6.65 14.15
N PHE A 3 -19.52 -5.92 13.63
CA PHE A 3 -19.83 -5.89 12.19
C PHE A 3 -19.32 -4.61 11.51
N ASN A 4 -19.38 -3.46 12.20
CA ASN A 4 -19.05 -2.15 11.62
C ASN A 4 -17.57 -1.98 11.24
N LEU A 5 -16.64 -2.67 11.93
CA LEU A 5 -15.21 -2.61 11.61
C LEU A 5 -14.85 -3.29 10.29
N TYR A 6 -15.64 -4.27 9.83
CA TYR A 6 -15.40 -4.96 8.56
C TYR A 6 -16.01 -4.24 7.36
N VAL A 7 -17.06 -3.44 7.58
CA VAL A 7 -17.78 -2.72 6.52
C VAL A 7 -17.20 -1.33 6.30
N ALA A 8 -16.79 -0.64 7.37
CA ALA A 8 -16.26 0.73 7.27
C ALA A 8 -15.11 0.89 6.26
N PRO A 9 -14.12 -0.03 6.16
CA PRO A 9 -13.01 0.11 5.21
C PRO A 9 -13.44 0.10 3.74
N PHE A 10 -14.65 -0.39 3.40
CA PHE A 10 -15.14 -0.42 2.02
C PHE A 10 -15.51 0.95 1.46
N GLY A 11 -15.53 2.02 2.26
CA GLY A 11 -15.92 3.37 1.84
C GLY A 11 -15.32 3.83 0.49
N PRO A 12 -13.99 3.75 0.27
CA PRO A 12 -13.37 4.19 -0.97
C PRO A 12 -13.82 3.36 -2.17
N SER A 13 -13.89 2.04 -2.04
CA SER A 13 -14.32 1.16 -3.13
C SER A 13 -15.81 1.34 -3.43
N VAL A 14 -16.67 1.44 -2.42
CA VAL A 14 -18.11 1.73 -2.59
C VAL A 14 -18.29 3.05 -3.33
N ALA A 15 -17.58 4.11 -2.92
CA ALA A 15 -17.64 5.40 -3.61
C ALA A 15 -17.20 5.28 -5.07
N ALA A 16 -16.13 4.55 -5.36
CA ALA A 16 -15.68 4.33 -6.74
C ALA A 16 -16.70 3.57 -7.58
N PHE A 17 -17.29 2.50 -7.07
CA PHE A 17 -18.31 1.73 -7.79
C PHE A 17 -19.60 2.55 -8.00
N LEU A 18 -20.04 3.31 -7.00
CA LEU A 18 -21.18 4.22 -7.12
C LEU A 18 -20.95 5.31 -8.16
N LEU A 19 -19.79 5.98 -8.12
CA LEU A 19 -19.47 7.01 -9.10
C LEU A 19 -19.30 6.41 -10.51
N THR A 20 -18.72 5.22 -10.62
CA THR A 20 -18.63 4.50 -11.91
C THR A 20 -20.03 4.16 -12.43
N TYR A 21 -20.93 3.71 -11.56
CA TYR A 21 -22.32 3.44 -11.95
C TYR A 21 -23.03 4.71 -12.44
N ILE A 22 -22.90 5.83 -11.70
CA ILE A 22 -23.55 7.10 -12.02
C ILE A 22 -23.06 7.66 -13.37
N TYR A 23 -21.76 7.62 -13.63
CA TYR A 23 -21.16 8.26 -14.81
C TYR A 23 -20.92 7.32 -16.00
N GLU A 24 -20.83 6.01 -15.77
CA GLU A 24 -20.42 5.02 -16.78
C GLU A 24 -21.41 3.83 -16.89
N SER A 25 -22.54 3.86 -16.16
CA SER A 25 -23.59 2.83 -16.12
C SER A 25 -23.16 1.47 -15.55
N THR A 26 -24.07 0.49 -15.59
CA THR A 26 -23.80 -0.91 -15.21
C THR A 26 -22.68 -1.53 -16.02
N GLU A 27 -22.57 -1.21 -17.31
CA GLU A 27 -21.51 -1.71 -18.18
C GLU A 27 -20.13 -1.15 -17.79
N GLY A 28 -20.07 0.11 -17.33
CA GLY A 28 -18.87 0.71 -16.77
C GLY A 28 -18.41 -0.03 -15.51
N VAL A 29 -19.34 -0.32 -14.59
CA VAL A 29 -19.05 -1.10 -13.37
C VAL A 29 -18.50 -2.48 -13.70
N LYS A 30 -19.12 -3.19 -14.64
CA LYS A 30 -18.67 -4.52 -15.07
C LYS A 30 -17.26 -4.47 -15.64
N LYS A 31 -16.97 -3.51 -16.52
CA LYS A 31 -15.62 -3.30 -17.09
C LYS A 31 -14.60 -2.94 -16.01
N PHE A 32 -15.00 -2.11 -15.04
CA PHE A 32 -14.15 -1.70 -13.93
C PHE A 32 -13.77 -2.89 -13.04
N LEU A 33 -14.73 -3.75 -12.72
CA LEU A 33 -14.49 -4.99 -11.96
C LEU A 33 -13.57 -5.95 -12.71
N ILE A 34 -13.83 -6.21 -14.00
CA ILE A 34 -12.99 -7.10 -14.82
C ILE A 34 -11.56 -6.58 -14.92
N LYS A 35 -11.40 -5.28 -15.16
CA LYS A 35 -10.08 -4.62 -15.19
C LYS A 35 -9.38 -4.71 -13.82
N GLY A 36 -10.16 -4.68 -12.74
CA GLY A 36 -9.72 -4.86 -11.36
C GLY A 36 -8.87 -6.10 -11.13
N PHE A 37 -9.27 -7.21 -11.74
CA PHE A 37 -8.66 -8.53 -11.57
C PHE A 37 -7.89 -9.01 -12.80
N ASP A 38 -7.53 -8.10 -13.71
CA ASP A 38 -6.76 -8.45 -14.90
C ASP A 38 -5.33 -8.92 -14.53
N PRO A 39 -4.97 -10.19 -14.79
CA PRO A 39 -3.68 -10.75 -14.41
C PRO A 39 -2.54 -10.37 -15.37
N ARG A 40 -2.83 -9.58 -16.41
CA ARG A 40 -1.84 -9.16 -17.42
C ARG A 40 -0.89 -8.09 -16.87
N ILE A 41 -0.04 -8.53 -15.95
CA ILE A 41 1.05 -7.76 -15.36
C ILE A 41 2.36 -8.19 -16.03
N GLY A 42 3.21 -7.23 -16.41
CA GLY A 42 4.53 -7.55 -16.97
C GLY A 42 5.36 -8.38 -15.98
N LYS A 43 5.91 -9.53 -16.41
CA LYS A 43 6.49 -10.55 -15.51
C LYS A 43 7.53 -10.00 -14.51
N ILE A 44 8.34 -9.03 -14.93
CA ILE A 44 9.36 -8.40 -14.07
C ILE A 44 8.75 -7.67 -12.86
N TRP A 45 7.51 -7.20 -12.97
CA TRP A 45 6.83 -6.41 -11.94
C TRP A 45 6.26 -7.24 -10.80
N TYR A 46 6.15 -8.56 -10.95
CA TYR A 46 5.85 -9.43 -9.80
C TYR A 46 6.94 -9.35 -8.73
N ILE A 47 8.21 -9.13 -9.12
CA ILE A 47 9.34 -9.05 -8.19
C ILE A 47 9.13 -7.91 -7.18
N PRO A 48 9.04 -6.62 -7.57
CA PRO A 48 8.83 -5.55 -6.60
C PRO A 48 7.43 -5.61 -5.96
N THR A 49 6.42 -6.15 -6.65
CA THR A 49 5.07 -6.30 -6.08
C THR A 49 5.05 -7.24 -4.87
N ILE A 50 5.88 -8.30 -4.89
CA ILE A 50 5.93 -9.28 -3.82
C ILE A 50 7.06 -8.98 -2.82
N LEU A 51 8.25 -8.68 -3.31
CA LEU A 51 9.46 -8.65 -2.47
C LEU A 51 9.73 -7.32 -1.79
N LEU A 52 9.24 -6.18 -2.31
CA LEU A 52 9.63 -4.88 -1.76
C LEU A 52 9.21 -4.72 -0.30
N TRP A 53 7.98 -5.10 0.04
CA TRP A 53 7.50 -5.02 1.42
C TRP A 53 8.18 -6.03 2.35
N LEU A 54 8.55 -7.21 1.85
CA LEU A 54 9.36 -8.17 2.61
C LEU A 54 10.73 -7.58 2.96
N VAL A 55 11.37 -6.88 2.03
CA VAL A 55 12.66 -6.23 2.27
C VAL A 55 12.51 -5.08 3.25
N ILE A 56 11.53 -4.19 3.07
CA ILE A 56 11.31 -3.05 3.97
C ILE A 56 11.00 -3.53 5.40
N ALA A 57 10.04 -4.45 5.55
CA ALA A 57 9.65 -4.96 6.86
C ALA A 57 10.77 -5.80 7.49
N GLY A 58 11.45 -6.65 6.72
CA GLY A 58 12.56 -7.46 7.17
C GLY A 58 13.74 -6.63 7.67
N LEU A 59 14.18 -5.62 6.91
CA LEU A 59 15.25 -4.71 7.35
C LEU A 59 14.85 -3.94 8.61
N SER A 60 13.60 -3.51 8.70
CA SER A 60 13.09 -2.79 9.87
C SER A 60 13.07 -3.66 11.12
N PHE A 61 12.59 -4.90 10.97
CA PHE A 61 12.58 -5.89 12.04
C PHE A 61 14.00 -6.27 12.47
N LEU A 62 14.92 -6.49 11.53
CA LEU A 62 16.32 -6.79 11.82
C LEU A 62 17.02 -5.64 12.55
N GLY A 63 16.76 -4.40 12.14
CA GLY A 63 17.25 -3.19 12.83
C GLY A 63 16.76 -3.15 14.27
N ALA A 64 15.46 -3.35 14.47
CA ALA A 64 14.86 -3.38 15.79
C ALA A 64 15.45 -4.48 16.68
N SER A 65 15.50 -5.71 16.15
CA SER A 65 16.07 -6.90 16.80
C SER A 65 17.51 -6.68 17.28
N SER A 66 18.32 -6.03 16.44
CA SER A 66 19.73 -5.73 16.75
C SER A 66 19.85 -4.65 17.83
N SER A 67 18.94 -3.67 17.84
CA SER A 67 18.95 -2.57 18.84
C SER A 67 18.37 -2.97 20.19
N GLU A 68 17.40 -3.89 20.22
CA GLU A 68 16.64 -4.27 21.42
C GLU A 68 17.20 -5.52 22.11
N GLY A 69 18.10 -6.27 21.45
CA GLY A 69 18.78 -7.44 22.02
C GLY A 69 17.93 -8.72 22.09
N THR A 70 16.60 -8.62 21.97
CA THR A 70 15.70 -9.77 21.92
C THR A 70 14.58 -9.57 20.89
N PRO A 71 14.67 -10.16 19.68
CA PRO A 71 13.57 -10.10 18.71
C PRO A 71 12.31 -10.84 19.18
N PRO A 72 11.11 -10.37 18.79
CA PRO A 72 9.90 -11.19 18.84
C PRO A 72 10.10 -12.51 18.09
N LYS A 73 9.42 -13.56 18.54
CA LYS A 73 9.44 -14.84 17.83
C LYS A 73 8.74 -14.69 16.49
N LEU A 74 9.39 -15.14 15.42
CA LEU A 74 8.78 -15.22 14.10
C LEU A 74 7.86 -16.45 14.05
N THR A 75 6.59 -16.26 14.40
CA THR A 75 5.56 -17.32 14.43
C THR A 75 5.48 -18.10 13.12
N ILE A 76 5.70 -17.43 11.98
CA ILE A 76 5.68 -18.04 10.66
C ILE A 76 6.75 -19.12 10.44
N LEU A 77 7.84 -19.14 11.22
CA LEU A 77 8.88 -20.18 11.11
C LEU A 77 8.38 -21.53 11.66
N PHE A 78 7.46 -21.48 12.62
CA PHE A 78 6.85 -22.65 13.24
C PHE A 78 5.47 -22.95 12.65
N GLN A 79 4.83 -21.95 12.04
CA GLN A 79 3.48 -22.04 11.48
C GLN A 79 3.38 -21.42 10.08
N PRO A 80 4.08 -21.97 9.07
CA PRO A 80 4.15 -21.38 7.73
C PRO A 80 2.80 -21.31 7.00
N TRP A 81 1.83 -22.18 7.35
CA TRP A 81 0.48 -22.14 6.80
C TRP A 81 -0.25 -20.82 7.12
N LEU A 82 0.13 -20.12 8.18
CA LEU A 82 -0.43 -18.80 8.51
C LEU A 82 -0.18 -17.77 7.41
N ILE A 83 0.87 -17.92 6.61
CA ILE A 83 1.16 -16.99 5.51
C ILE A 83 0.01 -17.04 4.49
N ILE A 84 -0.43 -18.23 4.09
CA ILE A 84 -1.50 -18.40 3.11
C ILE A 84 -2.83 -17.92 3.68
N TRP A 85 -3.17 -18.33 4.91
CA TRP A 85 -4.40 -17.91 5.57
C TRP A 85 -4.49 -16.40 5.75
N ASN A 86 -3.41 -15.76 6.22
CA ASN A 86 -3.37 -14.32 6.40
C ASN A 86 -3.35 -13.58 5.05
N PHE A 87 -2.67 -14.10 4.03
CA PHE A 87 -2.72 -13.50 2.70
C PHE A 87 -4.16 -13.41 2.20
N VAL A 88 -4.92 -14.52 2.25
CA VAL A 88 -6.32 -14.55 1.81
C VAL A 88 -7.16 -13.61 2.68
N TYR A 89 -7.06 -13.72 4.00
CA TYR A 89 -7.82 -12.86 4.91
C TYR A 89 -7.55 -11.37 4.66
N ILE A 90 -6.28 -10.97 4.60
CA ILE A 90 -5.87 -9.59 4.37
C ILE A 90 -6.38 -9.13 3.01
N PHE A 91 -6.20 -9.92 1.96
CA PHE A 91 -6.61 -9.55 0.61
C PHE A 91 -8.09 -9.13 0.56
N PHE A 92 -8.98 -9.92 1.19
CA PHE A 92 -10.42 -9.68 1.14
C PHE A 92 -10.94 -8.71 2.21
N LEU A 93 -10.41 -8.77 3.44
CA LEU A 93 -11.00 -8.14 4.62
C LEU A 93 -10.02 -7.27 5.43
N GLY A 94 -8.76 -7.16 5.02
CA GLY A 94 -7.71 -6.43 5.73
C GLY A 94 -7.22 -5.17 5.02
N GLY A 95 -8.07 -4.49 4.24
CA GLY A 95 -7.74 -3.24 3.53
C GLY A 95 -7.71 -3.36 2.00
N PRO A 96 -6.88 -4.22 1.39
CA PRO A 96 -6.62 -4.24 -0.05
C PRO A 96 -7.87 -4.19 -0.94
N LEU A 97 -8.74 -5.19 -0.89
CA LEU A 97 -9.95 -5.23 -1.71
C LEU A 97 -10.94 -4.12 -1.36
N GLN A 98 -10.96 -3.74 -0.07
CA GLN A 98 -11.86 -2.73 0.47
C GLN A 98 -11.49 -1.31 0.00
N GLU A 99 -10.21 -1.08 -0.32
CA GLU A 99 -9.67 0.25 -0.55
C GLU A 99 -9.13 0.50 -1.96
N GLU A 100 -8.42 -0.45 -2.57
CA GLU A 100 -7.61 -0.16 -3.77
C GLU A 100 -8.43 0.10 -5.04
N PHE A 101 -9.66 -0.43 -5.14
CA PHE A 101 -10.57 -0.02 -6.21
C PHE A 101 -10.89 1.49 -6.11
N GLY A 102 -11.10 1.98 -4.89
CA GLY A 102 -11.27 3.40 -4.60
C GLY A 102 -10.02 4.22 -4.92
N TRP A 103 -8.91 3.86 -4.30
CA TRP A 103 -7.69 4.67 -4.36
C TRP A 103 -6.98 4.60 -5.71
N ARG A 104 -6.56 3.40 -6.13
CA ARG A 104 -5.71 3.23 -7.33
C ARG A 104 -6.57 3.00 -8.57
N GLY A 105 -7.70 2.31 -8.41
CA GLY A 105 -8.65 2.09 -9.50
C GLY A 105 -9.35 3.36 -9.97
N TYR A 106 -9.77 4.23 -9.05
CA TYR A 106 -10.63 5.39 -9.39
C TYR A 106 -9.99 6.76 -9.14
N ALA A 107 -9.49 7.03 -7.93
CA ALA A 107 -9.01 8.35 -7.55
C ALA A 107 -7.66 8.69 -8.21
N LEU A 108 -6.68 7.78 -8.15
CA LEU A 108 -5.34 7.98 -8.69
C LEU A 108 -5.35 8.24 -10.20
N THR A 109 -6.17 7.51 -10.95
CA THR A 109 -6.28 7.68 -12.41
C THR A 109 -6.79 9.08 -12.78
N ARG A 110 -7.77 9.60 -12.03
CA ARG A 110 -8.32 10.95 -12.22
C ARG A 110 -7.36 12.05 -11.77
N LEU A 111 -6.62 11.84 -10.69
CA LEU A 111 -5.56 12.76 -10.26
C LEU A 111 -4.44 12.84 -11.31
N GLN A 112 -3.95 11.70 -11.80
CA GLN A 112 -2.88 11.65 -12.80
C GLN A 112 -3.31 12.16 -14.19
N ALA A 113 -4.61 12.27 -14.46
CA ALA A 113 -5.11 12.93 -15.67
C ALA A 113 -4.88 14.46 -15.65
N ARG A 114 -4.65 15.05 -14.47
CA ARG A 114 -4.48 16.51 -14.28
C ARG A 114 -3.13 16.89 -13.70
N TYR A 115 -2.49 15.99 -12.95
CA TYR A 115 -1.27 16.26 -12.19
C TYR A 115 -0.18 15.23 -12.47
N SER A 116 1.04 15.52 -12.05
CA SER A 116 2.13 14.54 -12.10
C SER A 116 1.89 13.35 -11.16
N ALA A 117 2.59 12.25 -11.38
CA ALA A 117 2.55 11.09 -10.50
C ALA A 117 2.89 11.46 -9.05
N LEU A 118 3.92 12.30 -8.83
CA LEU A 118 4.30 12.73 -7.48
C LEU A 118 3.19 13.56 -6.81
N VAL A 119 2.65 14.57 -7.50
CA VAL A 119 1.57 15.40 -6.94
C VAL A 119 0.34 14.56 -6.64
N SER A 120 -0.02 13.66 -7.55
CA SER A 120 -1.13 12.72 -7.35
C SER A 120 -0.90 11.81 -6.14
N SER A 121 0.34 11.33 -5.95
CA SER A 121 0.71 10.48 -4.81
C SER A 121 0.60 11.24 -3.49
N VAL A 122 1.07 12.49 -3.45
CA VAL A 122 1.00 13.35 -2.26
C VAL A 122 -0.45 13.63 -1.88
N VAL A 123 -1.27 14.09 -2.83
CA VAL A 123 -2.69 14.37 -2.59
C VAL A 123 -3.41 13.12 -2.11
N LEU A 124 -3.20 11.99 -2.81
CA LEU A 124 -3.85 10.74 -2.44
C LEU A 124 -3.35 10.21 -1.09
N GLY A 125 -2.06 10.36 -0.78
CA GLY A 125 -1.49 9.96 0.50
C GLY A 125 -2.05 10.76 1.68
N VAL A 126 -2.25 12.07 1.52
CA VAL A 126 -2.91 12.91 2.53
C VAL A 126 -4.36 12.46 2.74
N ILE A 127 -5.13 12.28 1.65
CA ILE A 127 -6.52 11.79 1.74
C ILE A 127 -6.58 10.41 2.42
N TRP A 128 -5.64 9.53 2.07
CA TRP A 128 -5.57 8.19 2.63
C TRP A 128 -5.21 8.19 4.12
N ALA A 129 -4.33 9.09 4.56
CA ALA A 129 -4.05 9.32 5.97
C ALA A 129 -5.30 9.84 6.72
N ILE A 130 -6.04 10.77 6.11
CA ILE A 130 -7.31 11.29 6.64
C ILE A 130 -8.33 10.17 6.82
N TRP A 131 -8.45 9.29 5.83
CA TRP A 131 -9.32 8.12 5.89
C TRP A 131 -8.99 7.20 7.08
N HIS A 132 -7.73 7.14 7.50
CA HIS A 132 -7.27 6.31 8.61
C HIS A 132 -7.39 6.98 10.00
N LEU A 133 -7.71 8.28 10.08
CA LEU A 133 -7.85 8.97 11.37
C LEU A 133 -8.84 8.29 12.33
N PRO A 134 -10.06 7.91 11.91
CA PRO A 134 -11.02 7.29 12.82
C PRO A 134 -10.48 5.99 13.45
N LEU A 135 -9.73 5.18 12.70
CA LEU A 135 -9.09 3.97 13.19
C LEU A 135 -8.00 4.26 14.24
N ASN A 136 -7.20 5.32 14.04
CA ASN A 136 -6.18 5.77 15.00
C ASN A 136 -6.75 6.31 16.33
N LEU A 137 -8.07 6.49 16.43
CA LEU A 137 -8.75 6.91 17.65
C LEU A 137 -9.42 5.72 18.37
N MET A 138 -9.48 4.55 17.72
CA MET A 138 -10.08 3.34 18.25
C MET A 138 -9.04 2.50 19.02
N HIS A 139 -9.13 2.52 20.35
CA HIS A 139 -8.19 1.81 21.24
C HIS A 139 -8.16 0.28 21.04
N LEU A 140 -9.22 -0.29 20.45
CA LEU A 140 -9.38 -1.73 20.18
C LEU A 140 -8.84 -2.17 18.81
N ALA A 141 -8.36 -1.26 17.96
CA ALA A 141 -7.93 -1.60 16.59
C ALA A 141 -6.52 -2.24 16.52
N GLY A 142 -5.76 -2.20 17.62
CA GLY A 142 -4.42 -2.78 17.74
C GLY A 142 -3.38 -1.78 18.27
N PRO A 143 -2.20 -2.25 18.74
CA PRO A 143 -1.16 -1.40 19.32
C PRO A 143 -0.70 -0.26 18.40
N GLN A 144 -0.68 -0.50 17.08
CA GLN A 144 -0.29 0.46 16.06
C GLN A 144 -1.23 1.67 15.97
N TYR A 145 -2.48 1.52 16.41
CA TYR A 145 -3.50 2.58 16.40
C TYR A 145 -3.60 3.33 17.73
N GLN A 146 -2.76 3.01 18.72
CA GLN A 146 -2.77 3.63 20.05
C GLN A 146 -1.79 4.82 20.18
N THR A 147 -1.30 5.35 19.06
CA THR A 147 -0.21 6.35 19.05
C THR A 147 -0.68 7.79 19.31
N GLY A 148 -1.98 8.07 19.39
CA GLY A 148 -2.51 9.40 19.72
C GLY A 148 -2.24 10.48 18.66
N ILE A 149 -2.84 11.67 18.84
CA ILE A 149 -2.90 12.70 17.78
C ILE A 149 -1.55 13.36 17.45
N LEU A 150 -0.57 13.30 18.36
CA LEU A 150 0.78 13.82 18.15
C LEU A 150 1.58 13.03 17.10
N TRP A 151 1.21 11.77 16.85
CA TRP A 151 1.79 10.93 15.79
C TRP A 151 1.10 11.12 14.43
N LEU A 152 0.08 11.98 14.34
CA LEU A 152 -0.68 12.20 13.11
C LEU A 152 0.18 12.78 11.97
N SER A 153 1.12 13.67 12.28
CA SER A 153 2.04 14.25 11.28
C SER A 153 2.97 13.20 10.69
N SER A 154 3.56 12.35 11.53
CA SER A 154 4.34 11.18 11.08
C SER A 154 3.49 10.18 10.30
N THR A 155 2.22 9.99 10.67
CA THR A 155 1.28 9.14 9.91
C THR A 155 1.00 9.71 8.53
N VAL A 156 0.69 11.00 8.40
CA VAL A 156 0.46 11.64 7.09
C VAL A 156 1.70 11.52 6.20
N ILE A 157 2.89 11.80 6.74
CA ILE A 157 4.15 11.66 6.00
C ILE A 157 4.33 10.22 5.51
N LEU A 158 4.14 9.24 6.39
CA LEU A 158 4.24 7.82 6.04
C LEU A 158 3.30 7.45 4.90
N PHE A 159 2.02 7.81 5.00
CA PHE A 159 1.01 7.52 3.98
C PHE A 159 1.32 8.18 2.63
N VAL A 160 1.92 9.38 2.63
CA VAL A 160 2.42 10.02 1.40
C VAL A 160 3.51 9.19 0.73
N PHE A 161 4.51 8.74 1.48
CA PHE A 161 5.60 7.93 0.92
C PHE A 161 5.15 6.52 0.51
N VAL A 162 4.25 5.89 1.26
CA VAL A 162 3.60 4.64 0.83
C VAL A 162 2.80 4.87 -0.46
N SER A 163 2.04 5.96 -0.55
CA SER A 163 1.28 6.30 -1.76
C SER A 163 2.15 6.50 -3.00
N ILE A 164 3.37 7.03 -2.83
CA ILE A 164 4.39 7.11 -3.89
C ILE A 164 4.77 5.70 -4.38
N LEU A 165 5.07 4.76 -3.48
CA LEU A 165 5.43 3.38 -3.84
C LEU A 165 4.28 2.66 -4.57
N PHE A 166 3.04 2.86 -4.11
CA PHE A 166 1.86 2.32 -4.78
C PHE A 166 1.67 2.90 -6.18
N THR A 167 1.84 4.21 -6.33
CA THR A 167 1.74 4.88 -7.63
C THR A 167 2.81 4.38 -8.59
N TRP A 168 4.02 4.14 -8.09
CA TRP A 168 5.09 3.53 -8.88
C TRP A 168 4.74 2.13 -9.38
N ILE A 169 4.24 1.23 -8.51
CA ILE A 169 3.78 -0.10 -8.92
C ILE A 169 2.62 0.01 -9.93
N TYR A 170 1.61 0.83 -9.63
CA TYR A 170 0.45 1.01 -10.49
C TYR A 170 0.85 1.47 -11.89
N ASN A 171 1.69 2.51 -11.98
CA ASN A 171 2.08 3.10 -13.26
C ASN A 171 2.93 2.14 -14.10
N ASN A 172 3.83 1.39 -13.47
CA ASN A 172 4.72 0.47 -14.18
C ASN A 172 4.06 -0.86 -14.57
N THR A 173 2.96 -1.22 -13.94
CA THR A 173 2.15 -2.40 -14.29
C THR A 173 1.06 -2.10 -15.32
N GLY A 174 1.08 -0.90 -15.94
CA GLY A 174 0.08 -0.50 -16.92
C GLY A 174 -1.26 -0.10 -16.31
N GLY A 175 -1.26 0.31 -15.04
CA GLY A 175 -2.47 0.64 -14.29
C GLY A 175 -3.23 -0.59 -13.78
N SER A 176 -2.51 -1.64 -13.36
CA SER A 176 -3.11 -2.86 -12.82
C SER A 176 -3.57 -2.64 -11.37
N ILE A 177 -4.87 -2.75 -11.15
CA ILE A 177 -5.46 -2.74 -9.81
C ILE A 177 -5.07 -4.02 -9.07
N LEU A 178 -5.02 -5.16 -9.76
CA LEU A 178 -4.59 -6.43 -9.18
C LEU A 178 -3.16 -6.34 -8.61
N ALA A 179 -2.24 -5.69 -9.31
CA ALA A 179 -0.90 -5.46 -8.79
C ALA A 179 -0.93 -4.66 -7.48
N THR A 180 -1.76 -3.62 -7.39
CA THR A 180 -1.91 -2.82 -6.16
C THR A 180 -2.61 -3.58 -5.04
N LEU A 181 -3.57 -4.45 -5.35
CA LEU A 181 -4.23 -5.34 -4.37
C LEU A 181 -3.21 -6.31 -3.75
N ILE A 182 -2.38 -6.94 -4.59
CA ILE A 182 -1.31 -7.84 -4.11
C ILE A 182 -0.27 -7.02 -3.34
N PHE A 183 0.14 -5.86 -3.84
CA PHE A 183 1.12 -5.01 -3.17
C PHE A 183 0.66 -4.55 -1.79
N HIS A 184 -0.61 -4.16 -1.64
CA HIS A 184 -1.20 -3.83 -0.34
C HIS A 184 -1.31 -5.07 0.55
N THR A 185 -1.69 -6.22 0.00
CA THR A 185 -1.71 -7.46 0.78
C THR A 185 -0.32 -7.78 1.32
N MET A 186 0.71 -7.61 0.50
CA MET A 186 2.10 -7.82 0.91
C MET A 186 2.60 -6.77 1.89
N LEU A 187 2.14 -5.51 1.80
CA LEU A 187 2.38 -4.47 2.80
C LEU A 187 1.94 -4.94 4.19
N ASN A 188 0.68 -5.37 4.31
CA ASN A 188 0.11 -5.76 5.59
C ASN A 188 0.68 -7.11 6.06
N LEU A 189 0.77 -8.09 5.17
CA LEU A 189 1.29 -9.42 5.50
C LEU A 189 2.76 -9.36 5.96
N SER A 190 3.61 -8.59 5.27
CA SER A 190 5.03 -8.50 5.60
C SER A 190 5.24 -7.83 6.96
N THR A 191 4.50 -6.77 7.23
CA THR A 191 4.71 -5.89 8.39
C THR A 191 4.00 -6.36 9.67
N TYR A 192 2.90 -7.09 9.55
CA TYR A 192 2.13 -7.56 10.71
C TYR A 192 2.28 -9.06 11.00
N VAL A 193 2.60 -9.87 9.99
CA VAL A 193 2.56 -11.34 10.14
C VAL A 193 3.94 -11.96 9.97
N ILE A 194 4.63 -11.62 8.87
CA ILE A 194 5.93 -12.24 8.57
C ILE A 194 7.02 -11.65 9.45
N PHE A 195 7.10 -10.34 9.51
CA PHE A 195 8.00 -9.58 10.36
C PHE A 195 7.14 -8.65 11.21
N PRO A 196 6.76 -9.01 12.44
CA PRO A 196 5.84 -8.22 13.26
C PRO A 196 6.52 -6.95 13.78
N VAL A 197 6.71 -5.97 12.88
CA VAL A 197 7.49 -4.75 13.13
C VAL A 197 6.92 -3.96 14.30
N PHE A 198 5.59 -3.88 14.39
CA PHE A 198 4.90 -3.11 15.43
C PHE A 198 4.83 -3.82 16.79
N GLU A 199 5.32 -5.05 16.91
CA GLU A 199 5.50 -5.72 18.22
C GLU A 199 6.85 -5.36 18.87
N THR A 200 7.73 -4.67 18.14
CA THR A 200 9.01 -4.16 18.65
C THR A 200 8.90 -2.69 19.08
N LYS A 201 9.81 -2.23 19.95
CA LYS A 201 9.81 -0.83 20.41
C LYS A 201 10.34 0.13 19.36
N THR A 202 11.38 -0.23 18.63
CA THR A 202 12.09 0.63 17.67
C THR A 202 11.76 0.33 16.20
N GLY A 203 11.15 -0.82 15.90
CA GLY A 203 10.76 -1.20 14.54
C GLY A 203 9.90 -0.19 13.80
N PRO A 204 8.88 0.45 14.42
CA PRO A 204 8.10 1.50 13.75
C PRO A 204 8.97 2.65 13.22
N ALA A 205 10.03 3.04 13.94
CA ALA A 205 10.95 4.06 13.50
C ALA A 205 11.81 3.59 12.32
N TYR A 206 12.39 2.39 12.40
CA TYR A 206 13.14 1.80 11.28
C TYR A 206 12.27 1.67 10.02
N TYR A 207 11.00 1.31 10.19
CA TYR A 207 10.03 1.16 9.11
C TYR A 207 9.69 2.50 8.45
N PHE A 208 9.45 3.52 9.26
CA PHE A 208 9.23 4.89 8.79
C PHE A 208 10.40 5.37 7.92
N PHE A 209 11.64 5.26 8.41
CA PHE A 209 12.82 5.69 7.65
C PHE A 209 13.06 4.82 6.41
N SER A 210 12.86 3.50 6.49
CA SER A 210 13.02 2.60 5.36
C SER A 210 12.07 2.96 4.22
N ILE A 211 10.79 3.22 4.51
CA ILE A 211 9.82 3.64 3.49
C ILE A 211 10.26 4.93 2.80
N ILE A 212 10.71 5.93 3.56
CA ILE A 212 11.18 7.20 3.02
C ILE A 212 12.37 6.97 2.09
N ILE A 213 13.37 6.19 2.53
CA ILE A 213 14.57 5.88 1.75
C ILE A 213 14.19 5.19 0.45
N PHE A 214 13.39 4.12 0.50
CA PHE A 214 12.97 3.40 -0.70
C PHE A 214 12.15 4.28 -1.64
N ALA A 215 11.23 5.10 -1.13
CA ALA A 215 10.45 6.01 -1.95
C ALA A 215 11.34 7.07 -2.63
N ILE A 216 12.32 7.64 -1.92
CA ILE A 216 13.29 8.58 -2.50
C ILE A 216 14.12 7.90 -3.60
N ILE A 217 14.61 6.67 -3.35
CA ILE A 217 15.34 5.88 -4.36
C ILE A 217 14.48 5.67 -5.61
N ILE A 218 13.21 5.29 -5.44
CA ILE A 218 12.28 5.11 -6.56
C ILE A 218 12.06 6.43 -7.31
N LEU A 219 11.85 7.53 -6.61
CA LEU A 219 11.70 8.85 -7.26
C LEU A 219 12.96 9.26 -8.02
N ALA A 220 14.15 8.98 -7.49
CA ALA A 220 15.41 9.25 -8.14
C ALA A 220 15.60 8.42 -9.42
N ILE A 221 15.20 7.14 -9.41
CA ILE A 221 15.38 6.22 -10.54
C ILE A 221 14.30 6.40 -11.62
N PHE A 222 13.05 6.61 -11.23
CA PHE A 222 11.89 6.59 -12.13
C PHE A 222 11.31 7.99 -12.41
N GLY A 223 11.83 9.02 -11.74
CA GLY A 223 11.40 10.41 -11.88
C GLY A 223 10.02 10.69 -11.28
N THR A 224 9.74 11.99 -11.06
CA THR A 224 8.55 12.45 -10.35
C THR A 224 7.32 12.62 -11.25
N LYS A 225 7.52 12.79 -12.56
CA LYS A 225 6.44 13.14 -13.50
C LYS A 225 5.49 11.97 -13.76
N ARG A 226 6.04 10.79 -14.05
CA ARG A 226 5.28 9.58 -14.41
C ARG A 226 5.62 8.37 -13.56
N MET A 227 6.78 8.37 -12.87
CA MET A 227 7.32 7.22 -12.16
C MET A 227 7.43 5.96 -13.03
N VAL A 228 7.77 6.11 -14.31
CA VAL A 228 8.01 5.00 -15.25
C VAL A 228 9.34 5.28 -15.94
N ARG A 229 10.13 4.23 -16.24
CA ARG A 229 11.38 4.40 -17.03
C ARG A 229 11.04 4.98 -18.40
N ASP A 230 11.43 6.22 -18.66
CA ASP A 230 11.34 6.81 -19.99
C ASP A 230 12.34 6.11 -20.93
N LYS A 231 11.83 5.42 -21.96
CA LYS A 231 12.66 4.76 -22.99
C LYS A 231 13.55 5.72 -23.81
N LYS A 232 13.49 7.04 -23.58
CA LYS A 232 14.15 8.07 -24.41
C LYS A 232 15.62 8.37 -24.07
N GLN A 233 16.18 7.87 -22.97
CA GLN A 233 17.59 8.14 -22.63
C GLN A 233 18.63 7.13 -23.18
N ASN A 234 18.21 5.96 -23.70
CA ASN A 234 19.13 4.97 -24.30
C ASN A 234 19.36 5.16 -25.81
N ARG A 235 19.10 6.34 -26.37
CA ARG A 235 19.34 6.65 -27.81
C ARG A 235 20.25 7.87 -28.02
N ARG A 236 21.09 8.20 -27.04
CA ARG A 236 22.15 9.21 -27.19
C ARG A 236 23.50 8.64 -26.79
N SER A 237 23.94 7.68 -27.58
CA SER A 237 25.35 7.41 -27.84
C SER A 237 25.38 6.93 -29.30
N PHE A 238 25.36 7.92 -30.20
CA PHE A 238 25.94 7.75 -31.53
C PHE A 238 27.45 7.73 -31.37
#